data_AF-A0A846BTC9-F1
#
_entry.id   AF-A0A846BTC9-F1
#
_cell.length_a   1.000
_cell.length_b   1.000
_cell.length_c   1.000
_cell.angle_alpha   90.00
_cell.angle_beta   90.00
_cell.angle_gamma   90.00
#
_symmetry.space_group_name_H-M   'P 1'
#
loop_
_entity.id
_entity.type
_entity.pdbx_description
1 polymer ?
#
loop_
_entity_poly.entity_id
_entity_poly.type
_entity_poly.pdbx_seq_one_letter_code
_entity_poly.pdbx_strand_id
1 'polypeptide(L)'
;MLYKSDKIRIIAHTNASVGKIFLPQIPTPTAPRLLEAKVQKGYYNGERVQILPTPHTREKPSPHRVVSATNQVLSVQRIRNKNYHIDLAREDYYQTGGEAPGLWHGTGAALLGLKAGEKVSRDNLHNLMDGLSPEGSHKLVQNAGAGKVVYRNRRGVLQEREREIGWDFTLSAPKSLSIIWSQADLRTRKTVEKIHATAVKKTLDWLELQATTRRGKGGAKRESSKLVIAMFPHSTSRAVDNHLPDPQLHTHCLVMNLGVREDGSTGAIEINRLLE
;
A
#
# COMPACT_ATOMS: atom_id res chain seq x y z
N MET A 1 -5.19 -26.41 -13.17
CA MET A 1 -4.33 -26.34 -11.96
C MET A 1 -4.37 -24.89 -11.47
N LEU A 2 -5.18 -24.60 -10.44
CA LEU A 2 -5.45 -23.24 -9.98
C LEU A 2 -4.41 -22.82 -8.93
N TYR A 3 -3.63 -21.78 -9.21
CA TYR A 3 -2.70 -21.17 -8.26
C TYR A 3 -3.46 -20.20 -7.35
N LYS A 4 -3.54 -20.52 -6.06
CA LYS A 4 -3.98 -19.60 -4.99
C LYS A 4 -2.86 -18.58 -4.73
N SER A 5 -3.17 -17.29 -4.79
CA SER A 5 -2.30 -16.24 -4.27
C SER A 5 -2.58 -16.04 -2.78
N ASP A 6 -1.61 -16.38 -1.92
CA ASP A 6 -1.70 -16.08 -0.50
C ASP A 6 -1.40 -14.59 -0.28
N LYS A 7 -2.45 -13.80 -0.02
CA LYS A 7 -2.32 -12.42 0.48
C LYS A 7 -2.08 -12.48 1.99
N ILE A 8 -0.85 -12.22 2.42
CA ILE A 8 -0.52 -12.01 3.83
C ILE A 8 -1.10 -10.65 4.24
N ARG A 9 -1.91 -10.64 5.32
CA ARG A 9 -2.51 -9.43 5.91
C ARG A 9 -1.78 -9.11 7.21
N ILE A 10 -1.16 -7.94 7.29
CA ILE A 10 -0.59 -7.42 8.53
C ILE A 10 -1.48 -6.27 8.98
N ILE A 11 -2.11 -6.43 10.15
CA ILE A 11 -2.90 -5.38 10.81
C ILE A 11 -1.99 -4.79 11.89
N ALA A 12 -1.41 -3.62 11.63
CA ALA A 12 -0.67 -2.88 12.63
C ALA A 12 -1.65 -2.06 13.48
N HIS A 13 -1.81 -2.42 14.75
CA HIS A 13 -2.54 -1.61 15.74
C HIS A 13 -1.59 -0.59 16.37
N THR A 14 -1.80 0.70 16.13
CA THR A 14 -1.15 1.77 16.90
C THR A 14 -2.01 2.07 18.13
N ASN A 15 -1.48 1.76 19.32
CA ASN A 15 -2.08 2.18 20.58
C ASN A 15 -1.82 3.67 20.81
N ALA A 16 -2.83 4.50 20.55
CA ALA A 16 -2.91 5.85 21.10
C ALA A 16 -4.09 5.90 22.08
N SER A 17 -3.78 6.12 23.35
CA SER A 17 -4.72 6.32 24.45
C SER A 17 -5.50 7.62 24.24
N VAL A 18 -6.81 7.50 23.96
CA VAL A 18 -7.76 8.61 23.99
C VAL A 18 -8.90 8.25 24.94
N GLY A 19 -9.27 9.20 25.80
CA GLY A 19 -10.16 9.01 26.96
C GLY A 19 -11.50 8.35 26.64
N LYS A 20 -11.98 7.56 27.61
CA LYS A 20 -13.27 6.86 27.58
C LYS A 20 -14.42 7.86 27.58
N ILE A 21 -15.21 7.88 26.51
CA ILE A 21 -16.57 8.43 26.51
C ILE A 21 -17.52 7.22 26.53
N PHE A 22 -18.35 7.12 27.58
CA PHE A 22 -19.38 6.10 27.70
C PHE A 22 -20.55 6.44 26.76
N LEU A 23 -20.90 5.51 25.86
CA LEU A 23 -22.18 5.52 25.15
C LEU A 23 -23.13 4.49 25.80
N PRO A 24 -24.42 4.80 26.00
CA PRO A 24 -25.37 3.90 26.62
C PRO A 24 -25.68 2.71 25.70
N GLN A 25 -25.81 1.52 26.27
CA GLN A 25 -26.13 0.30 25.53
C GLN A 25 -27.59 0.31 25.06
N ILE A 26 -27.79 0.10 23.76
CA ILE A 26 -29.12 -0.09 23.16
C ILE A 26 -29.45 -1.60 23.22
N PRO A 27 -30.61 -2.01 23.78
CA PRO A 27 -30.98 -3.41 23.87
C PRO A 27 -31.36 -3.99 22.49
N THR A 28 -30.92 -5.22 22.21
CA THR A 28 -31.28 -6.01 21.02
C THR A 28 -32.76 -6.42 21.04
N PRO A 29 -33.54 -6.25 19.95
CA PRO A 29 -34.91 -6.75 19.89
C PRO A 29 -34.96 -8.24 19.50
N THR A 30 -35.76 -8.97 20.28
CA THR A 30 -36.23 -10.34 20.04
C THR A 30 -37.16 -10.41 18.82
N ALA A 31 -37.12 -11.50 18.05
CA ALA A 31 -37.91 -11.70 16.83
C ALA A 31 -39.44 -11.64 17.07
N PRO A 32 -40.25 -10.99 16.21
CA PRO A 32 -41.71 -10.99 16.35
C PRO A 32 -42.42 -12.12 15.57
N ARG A 33 -43.47 -12.67 16.20
CA ARG A 33 -44.52 -13.56 15.65
C ARG A 33 -45.44 -12.81 14.67
N LEU A 34 -45.96 -13.53 13.67
CA LEU A 34 -47.00 -13.07 12.72
C LEU A 34 -48.35 -12.80 13.42
N LEU A 35 -48.97 -11.65 13.13
CA LEU A 35 -50.37 -11.31 13.43
C LEU A 35 -51.02 -10.81 12.13
N GLU A 36 -52.22 -11.33 11.82
CA GLU A 36 -53.01 -11.00 10.63
C GLU A 36 -53.63 -9.59 10.71
N ALA A 37 -53.64 -8.83 9.61
CA ALA A 37 -54.15 -7.45 9.55
C ALA A 37 -55.59 -7.36 9.00
N LYS A 38 -56.47 -6.58 9.65
CA LYS A 38 -57.83 -6.24 9.19
C LYS A 38 -57.85 -4.94 8.39
N VAL A 39 -58.78 -4.83 7.43
CA VAL A 39 -59.02 -3.68 6.54
C VAL A 39 -59.65 -2.49 7.31
N GLN A 40 -59.12 -1.28 7.15
CA GLN A 40 -59.70 -0.01 7.63
C GLN A 40 -60.24 0.84 6.48
N LYS A 41 -61.39 1.48 6.67
CA LYS A 41 -62.02 2.43 5.72
C LYS A 41 -61.82 3.87 6.20
N GLY A 42 -61.47 4.80 5.30
CA GLY A 42 -61.26 6.23 5.59
C GLY A 42 -61.62 7.14 4.42
N TYR A 43 -61.55 8.47 4.63
CA TYR A 43 -61.89 9.50 3.65
C TYR A 43 -60.69 10.44 3.42
N TYR A 44 -60.49 10.91 2.19
CA TYR A 44 -59.48 11.92 1.84
C TYR A 44 -60.11 12.94 0.87
N ASN A 45 -59.97 14.23 1.16
CA ASN A 45 -60.59 15.34 0.40
C ASN A 45 -62.10 15.16 0.10
N GLY A 46 -62.87 14.65 1.07
CA GLY A 46 -64.33 14.53 0.97
C GLY A 46 -64.83 13.33 0.15
N GLU A 47 -63.94 12.54 -0.46
CA GLU A 47 -64.32 11.31 -1.17
C GLU A 47 -64.00 10.05 -0.35
N ARG A 48 -64.81 9.01 -0.57
CA ARG A 48 -64.70 7.73 0.15
C ARG A 48 -63.62 6.87 -0.50
N VAL A 49 -62.55 6.55 0.22
CA VAL A 49 -61.43 5.76 -0.30
C VAL A 49 -61.35 4.41 0.40
N GLN A 50 -61.18 3.34 -0.39
CA GLN A 50 -60.99 1.98 0.11
C GLN A 50 -59.49 1.65 0.06
N ILE A 51 -58.86 1.51 1.23
CA ILE A 51 -57.45 1.09 1.30
C ILE A 51 -57.43 -0.44 1.21
N LEU A 52 -57.03 -0.96 0.05
CA LEU A 52 -56.77 -2.39 -0.13
C LEU A 52 -55.35 -2.70 0.38
N PRO A 53 -55.14 -3.84 1.05
CA PRO A 53 -53.79 -4.28 1.39
C PRO A 53 -53.01 -4.56 0.10
N THR A 54 -51.88 -3.89 -0.08
CA THR A 54 -50.93 -4.17 -1.15
C THR A 54 -50.36 -5.58 -0.98
N PRO A 55 -50.34 -6.43 -2.03
CA PRO A 55 -49.70 -7.73 -1.92
C PRO A 55 -48.20 -7.51 -1.69
N HIS A 56 -47.66 -8.11 -0.63
CA HIS A 56 -46.21 -8.25 -0.47
C HIS A 56 -45.69 -9.22 -1.54
N THR A 57 -45.37 -8.71 -2.72
CA THR A 57 -44.41 -9.37 -3.61
C THR A 57 -43.03 -9.23 -2.97
N ARG A 58 -42.43 -10.36 -2.60
CA ARG A 58 -41.01 -10.44 -2.22
C ARG A 58 -40.16 -10.01 -3.41
N GLU A 59 -39.84 -8.73 -3.52
CA GLU A 59 -38.59 -8.35 -4.18
C GLU A 59 -37.45 -8.67 -3.21
N LYS A 60 -36.61 -9.65 -3.58
CA LYS A 60 -35.35 -9.89 -2.88
C LYS A 60 -34.54 -8.59 -2.94
N PRO A 61 -34.07 -8.04 -1.82
CA PRO A 61 -33.16 -6.92 -1.88
C PRO A 61 -31.93 -7.34 -2.68
N SER A 62 -31.65 -6.61 -3.76
CA SER A 62 -30.38 -6.71 -4.47
C SER A 62 -29.27 -6.51 -3.44
N PRO A 63 -28.19 -7.31 -3.45
CA PRO A 63 -27.15 -7.14 -2.46
C PRO A 63 -26.45 -5.82 -2.78
N HIS A 64 -26.87 -4.74 -2.12
CA HIS A 64 -26.00 -3.61 -1.89
C HIS A 64 -24.83 -4.17 -1.09
N ARG A 65 -23.78 -4.50 -1.82
CA ARG A 65 -22.49 -4.85 -1.26
C ARG A 65 -22.07 -3.62 -0.48
N VAL A 66 -22.28 -3.63 0.84
CA VAL A 66 -21.51 -2.81 1.75
C VAL A 66 -20.08 -3.25 1.48
N VAL A 67 -19.38 -2.48 0.64
CA VAL A 67 -17.95 -2.64 0.47
C VAL A 67 -17.40 -2.29 1.84
N SER A 68 -17.09 -3.33 2.61
CA SER A 68 -16.20 -3.18 3.75
C SER A 68 -14.96 -2.50 3.19
N ALA A 69 -14.85 -1.19 3.40
CA ALA A 69 -13.63 -0.47 3.19
C ALA A 69 -12.66 -1.08 4.19
N THR A 70 -11.91 -2.08 3.74
CA THR A 70 -10.78 -2.58 4.51
C THR A 70 -9.91 -1.38 4.80
N ASN A 71 -9.74 -1.02 6.08
CA ASN A 71 -8.79 0.00 6.56
C ASN A 71 -7.35 -0.49 6.33
N GLN A 72 -7.01 -0.85 5.09
CA GLN A 72 -5.69 -1.31 4.73
C GLN A 72 -4.79 -0.07 4.62
N VAL A 73 -4.07 0.20 5.70
CA VAL A 73 -3.12 1.31 5.82
C VAL A 73 -1.79 0.98 5.14
N LEU A 74 -1.44 -0.30 5.06
CA LEU A 74 -0.23 -0.78 4.37
C LEU A 74 -0.58 -1.93 3.42
N SER A 75 -0.10 -1.83 2.19
CA SER A 75 -0.05 -2.96 1.25
C SER A 75 1.38 -3.21 0.81
N VAL A 76 1.78 -4.47 0.71
CA VAL A 76 3.11 -4.86 0.23
C VAL A 76 2.96 -5.71 -1.01
N GLN A 77 3.65 -5.33 -2.08
CA GLN A 77 3.61 -6.03 -3.35
C GLN A 77 5.03 -6.26 -3.87
N ARG A 78 5.28 -7.45 -4.44
CA ARG A 78 6.53 -7.71 -5.17
C ARG A 78 6.54 -6.88 -6.45
N ILE A 79 7.63 -6.17 -6.72
CA ILE A 79 7.83 -5.47 -7.99
C ILE A 79 8.14 -6.52 -9.05
N ARG A 80 7.23 -6.68 -10.01
CA ARG A 80 7.40 -7.59 -11.17
C ARG A 80 7.83 -6.84 -12.44
N ASN A 81 7.26 -5.67 -12.65
CA ASN A 81 7.55 -4.82 -13.79
C ASN A 81 8.11 -3.49 -13.28
N LYS A 82 9.43 -3.30 -13.45
CA LYS A 82 10.09 -2.05 -13.05
C LYS A 82 9.62 -0.83 -13.85
N ASN A 83 9.18 -1.00 -15.10
CA ASN A 83 8.82 0.12 -15.98
C ASN A 83 7.66 0.94 -15.41
N TYR A 84 6.67 0.27 -14.82
CA TYR A 84 5.53 0.94 -14.17
C TYR A 84 5.98 1.95 -13.11
N HIS A 85 6.99 1.61 -12.32
CA HIS A 85 7.53 2.46 -11.26
C HIS A 85 8.56 3.47 -11.76
N ILE A 86 9.33 3.10 -12.78
CA ILE A 86 10.28 4.00 -13.44
C ILE A 86 9.55 5.17 -14.11
N ASP A 87 8.36 4.92 -14.67
CA ASP A 87 7.53 5.97 -15.25
C ASP A 87 7.08 7.01 -14.21
N LEU A 88 6.95 6.63 -12.93
CA LEU A 88 6.68 7.57 -11.83
C LEU A 88 7.83 8.54 -11.57
N ALA A 89 9.05 8.22 -12.02
CA ALA A 89 10.23 9.06 -11.89
C ALA A 89 10.51 9.94 -13.12
N ARG A 90 9.58 10.03 -14.08
CA ARG A 90 9.76 10.87 -15.28
C ARG A 90 9.57 12.35 -14.95
N GLU A 91 10.52 13.17 -15.38
CA GLU A 91 10.53 14.61 -15.09
C GLU A 91 9.35 15.36 -15.73
N ASP A 92 8.90 14.92 -16.91
CA ASP A 92 7.81 15.56 -17.67
C ASP A 92 6.43 15.43 -16.99
N TYR A 93 6.27 14.42 -16.12
CA TYR A 93 5.05 14.23 -15.32
C TYR A 93 4.83 15.42 -14.36
N TYR A 94 5.91 16.05 -13.89
CA TYR A 94 5.86 17.17 -12.94
C TYR A 94 5.58 18.51 -13.62
N GLN A 95 6.12 18.71 -14.83
CA GLN A 95 6.00 19.98 -15.54
C GLN A 95 4.57 20.27 -16.03
N THR A 96 3.75 19.24 -16.14
CA THR A 96 2.35 19.33 -16.62
C THR A 96 1.31 19.39 -15.50
N GLY A 97 1.74 19.59 -14.24
CA GLY A 97 0.84 19.67 -13.07
C GLY A 97 0.58 18.32 -12.38
N GLY A 98 1.47 17.33 -12.55
CA GLY A 98 1.38 16.02 -11.91
C GLY A 98 1.73 16.00 -10.42
N GLU A 99 1.80 14.78 -9.86
CA GLU A 99 2.03 14.52 -8.43
C GLU A 99 3.43 14.96 -7.97
N ALA A 100 3.74 14.92 -6.67
CA ALA A 100 5.04 15.40 -6.18
C ALA A 100 6.20 14.47 -6.59
N PRO A 101 7.45 15.00 -6.71
CA PRO A 101 8.59 14.20 -7.13
C PRO A 101 8.89 13.04 -6.18
N GLY A 102 9.34 11.94 -6.76
CA GLY A 102 9.89 10.84 -5.99
C GLY A 102 11.11 11.29 -5.19
N LEU A 103 11.23 10.88 -3.94
CA LEU A 103 12.34 11.26 -3.05
C LEU A 103 13.06 10.02 -2.48
N TRP A 104 14.38 10.08 -2.38
CA TRP A 104 15.17 9.04 -1.73
C TRP A 104 14.97 9.03 -0.21
N HIS A 105 14.97 7.83 0.38
CA HIS A 105 14.93 7.57 1.82
C HIS A 105 15.77 6.33 2.17
N GLY A 106 16.06 6.17 3.47
CA GLY A 106 16.87 5.08 3.99
C GLY A 106 18.36 5.42 4.06
N THR A 107 19.04 4.93 5.10
CA THR A 107 20.47 5.16 5.31
C THR A 107 21.29 4.49 4.21
N GLY A 108 20.78 3.40 3.63
CA GLY A 108 21.45 2.69 2.53
C GLY A 108 21.55 3.54 1.27
N ALA A 109 20.54 4.37 0.98
CA ALA A 109 20.61 5.31 -0.13
C ALA A 109 21.75 6.33 0.06
N ALA A 110 21.85 6.91 1.27
CA ALA A 110 22.91 7.85 1.61
C ALA A 110 24.30 7.24 1.51
N LEU A 111 24.48 5.99 1.93
CA LEU A 111 25.74 5.25 1.81
C LEU A 111 26.14 4.97 0.36
N LEU A 112 25.19 5.01 -0.58
CA LEU A 112 25.44 4.90 -2.02
C LEU A 112 25.55 6.27 -2.70
N GLY A 113 25.62 7.37 -1.94
CA GLY A 113 25.74 8.72 -2.47
C GLY A 113 24.41 9.40 -2.84
N LEU A 114 23.27 8.76 -2.60
CA LEU A 114 21.93 9.31 -2.86
C LEU A 114 21.39 9.97 -1.59
N LYS A 115 21.30 11.30 -1.56
CA LYS A 115 20.94 12.03 -0.34
C LYS A 115 19.46 11.84 -0.01
N ALA A 116 19.15 11.61 1.27
CA ALA A 116 17.77 11.53 1.73
C ALA A 116 17.02 12.83 1.43
N GLY A 117 15.83 12.73 0.83
CA GLY A 117 15.05 13.86 0.37
C GLY A 117 15.47 14.46 -0.97
N GLU A 118 16.51 13.93 -1.61
CA GLU A 118 16.85 14.27 -2.99
C GLU A 118 15.89 13.59 -3.96
N LYS A 119 15.66 14.24 -5.12
CA LYS A 119 14.78 13.70 -6.16
C LYS A 119 15.32 12.37 -6.70
N VAL A 120 14.42 11.44 -6.91
CA VAL A 120 14.71 10.16 -7.56
C VAL A 120 14.85 10.40 -9.06
N SER A 121 16.06 10.22 -9.59
CA SER A 121 16.26 10.20 -11.05
C SER A 121 15.81 8.85 -11.62
N ARG A 122 15.33 8.89 -12.87
CA ARG A 122 14.92 7.70 -13.61
C ARG A 122 16.06 6.68 -13.73
N ASP A 123 17.27 7.15 -14.02
CA ASP A 123 18.43 6.29 -14.28
C ASP A 123 18.95 5.64 -12.99
N ASN A 124 19.08 6.41 -11.89
CA ASN A 124 19.48 5.81 -10.61
C ASN A 124 18.46 4.76 -10.15
N LEU A 125 17.16 5.05 -10.30
CA LEU A 125 16.11 4.11 -9.95
C LEU A 125 16.19 2.82 -10.79
N HIS A 126 16.34 2.96 -12.11
CA HIS A 126 16.48 1.82 -13.01
C HIS A 126 17.69 0.95 -12.63
N ASN A 127 18.85 1.57 -12.41
CA ASN A 127 20.09 0.86 -12.09
C ASN A 127 20.00 0.13 -10.75
N LEU A 128 19.46 0.78 -9.71
CA LEU A 128 19.24 0.16 -8.41
C LEU A 128 18.22 -0.98 -8.47
N MET A 129 17.16 -0.84 -9.26
CA MET A 129 16.20 -1.92 -9.51
C MET A 129 16.85 -3.12 -10.20
N ASP A 130 17.87 -2.93 -11.03
CA ASP A 130 18.71 -3.99 -11.61
C ASP A 130 19.79 -4.51 -10.66
N GLY A 131 19.93 -3.91 -9.47
CA GLY A 131 20.93 -4.30 -8.48
C GLY A 131 22.33 -3.79 -8.79
N LEU A 132 22.45 -2.73 -9.58
CA LEU A 132 23.69 -2.02 -9.89
C LEU A 132 23.85 -0.79 -8.97
N SER A 133 25.04 -0.19 -8.95
CA SER A 133 25.27 1.12 -8.33
C SER A 133 24.37 2.19 -8.96
N PRO A 134 24.10 3.33 -8.29
CA PRO A 134 23.26 4.37 -8.86
C PRO A 134 23.71 4.83 -10.26
N GLU A 135 25.01 4.87 -10.51
CA GLU A 135 25.63 5.22 -11.80
C GLU A 135 25.70 4.03 -12.78
N GLY A 136 25.33 2.84 -12.35
CA GLY A 136 25.33 1.61 -13.15
C GLY A 136 26.70 0.96 -13.35
N SER A 137 27.75 1.47 -12.71
CA SER A 137 29.15 1.10 -12.92
C SER A 137 29.57 -0.26 -12.36
N HIS A 138 28.93 -0.72 -11.27
CA HIS A 138 29.24 -2.01 -10.67
C HIS A 138 28.03 -2.71 -10.04
N LYS A 139 28.16 -4.02 -9.81
CA LYS A 139 27.12 -4.83 -9.18
C LYS A 139 27.06 -4.60 -7.68
N LEU A 140 25.86 -4.45 -7.14
CA LEU A 140 25.60 -4.40 -5.70
C LEU A 140 25.01 -5.71 -5.17
N VAL A 141 24.51 -6.58 -6.04
CA VAL A 141 24.08 -7.93 -5.69
C VAL A 141 24.59 -8.95 -6.70
N GLN A 142 24.70 -10.21 -6.28
CA GLN A 142 25.33 -11.29 -7.08
C GLN A 142 24.68 -11.48 -8.45
N ASN A 143 23.36 -11.35 -8.53
CA ASN A 143 22.56 -11.54 -9.74
C ASN A 143 22.20 -10.22 -10.44
N ALA A 144 22.93 -9.13 -10.19
CA ALA A 144 22.64 -7.84 -10.79
C ALA A 144 22.62 -7.88 -12.33
N GLY A 145 21.65 -7.21 -12.93
CA GLY A 145 21.39 -7.20 -14.38
C GLY A 145 20.80 -8.49 -14.95
N ALA A 146 20.62 -9.54 -14.14
CA ALA A 146 20.02 -10.79 -14.62
C ALA A 146 18.50 -10.65 -14.69
N GLY A 147 17.90 -10.94 -15.85
CA GLY A 147 16.43 -11.04 -15.97
C GLY A 147 15.88 -12.27 -15.24
N LYS A 148 16.61 -13.39 -15.32
CA LYS A 148 16.27 -14.65 -14.66
C LYS A 148 17.45 -15.21 -13.88
N VAL A 149 17.13 -15.94 -12.81
CA VAL A 149 18.08 -16.53 -11.87
C VAL A 149 17.84 -18.03 -11.80
N VAL A 150 18.90 -18.80 -12.05
CA VAL A 150 18.89 -20.24 -11.89
C VAL A 150 19.27 -20.60 -10.45
N TYR A 151 18.48 -21.46 -9.81
CA TYR A 151 18.74 -21.94 -8.46
C TYR A 151 18.47 -23.45 -8.35
N ARG A 152 19.06 -24.09 -7.35
CA ARG A 152 18.83 -25.51 -7.05
C ARG A 152 17.80 -25.61 -5.92
N ASN A 153 16.69 -26.31 -6.16
CA ASN A 153 15.68 -26.52 -5.11
C ASN A 153 16.14 -27.58 -4.09
N ARG A 154 15.34 -27.84 -3.04
CA ARG A 154 15.66 -28.83 -1.99
C ARG A 154 15.88 -30.25 -2.52
N ARG A 155 15.38 -30.58 -3.71
CA ARG A 155 15.53 -31.90 -4.36
C ARG A 155 16.74 -31.98 -5.29
N GLY A 156 17.57 -30.94 -5.34
CA GLY A 156 18.74 -30.91 -6.22
C GLY A 156 18.43 -30.53 -7.68
N VAL A 157 17.17 -30.23 -8.01
CA VAL A 157 16.75 -29.91 -9.38
C VAL A 157 16.98 -28.43 -9.67
N LEU A 158 17.56 -28.13 -10.84
CA LEU A 158 17.70 -26.77 -11.33
C LEU A 158 16.33 -26.18 -11.67
N GLN A 159 16.12 -24.95 -11.24
CA GLN A 159 14.90 -24.18 -11.43
C GLN A 159 15.29 -22.78 -11.86
N GLU A 160 14.41 -22.13 -12.60
CA GLU A 160 14.58 -20.75 -13.03
C GLU A 160 13.46 -19.88 -12.45
N ARG A 161 13.79 -18.66 -12.05
CA ARG A 161 12.80 -17.65 -11.66
C ARG A 161 13.24 -16.27 -12.10
N GLU A 162 12.30 -15.34 -12.20
CA GLU A 162 12.62 -13.92 -12.35
C GLU A 162 13.43 -13.41 -11.16
N ARG A 163 14.39 -12.54 -11.44
CA ARG A 163 15.12 -11.86 -10.38
C ARG A 163 14.16 -11.05 -9.49
N GLU A 164 14.35 -11.14 -8.20
CA GLU A 164 13.68 -10.26 -7.24
C GLU A 164 14.27 -8.85 -7.31
N ILE A 165 13.47 -7.90 -7.84
CA ILE A 165 13.81 -6.47 -7.98
C ILE A 165 13.71 -5.76 -6.64
N GLY A 166 12.61 -5.98 -5.92
CA GLY A 166 12.26 -5.26 -4.71
C GLY A 166 10.77 -5.39 -4.39
N TRP A 167 10.32 -4.57 -3.45
CA TRP A 167 8.95 -4.55 -2.96
C TRP A 167 8.42 -3.13 -2.85
N ASP A 168 7.15 -2.96 -3.19
CA ASP A 168 6.42 -1.71 -3.04
C ASP A 168 5.60 -1.80 -1.75
N PHE A 169 6.01 -1.01 -0.76
CA PHE A 169 5.29 -0.78 0.49
C PHE A 169 4.42 0.46 0.29
N THR A 170 3.18 0.27 -0.12
CA THR A 170 2.24 1.36 -0.32
C THR A 170 1.55 1.70 1.00
N LEU A 171 1.87 2.86 1.55
CA LEU A 171 1.30 3.40 2.78
C LEU A 171 0.16 4.36 2.44
N SER A 172 -1.07 3.97 2.75
CA SER A 172 -2.28 4.72 2.43
C SER A 172 -2.84 5.42 3.67
N ALA A 173 -3.16 6.70 3.54
CA ALA A 173 -3.93 7.40 4.55
C ALA A 173 -5.34 6.78 4.68
N PRO A 174 -5.97 6.83 5.87
CA PRO A 174 -7.38 6.51 6.01
C PRO A 174 -8.23 7.31 5.00
N LYS A 175 -9.27 6.69 4.45
CA LYS A 175 -10.11 7.32 3.40
C LYS A 175 -10.71 8.64 3.87
N SER A 176 -11.14 8.73 5.12
CA SER A 176 -11.66 9.97 5.73
C SER A 176 -10.63 11.11 5.68
N LEU A 177 -9.35 10.83 5.95
CA LEU A 177 -8.29 11.84 5.87
C LEU A 177 -8.06 12.30 4.43
N SER A 178 -8.16 11.37 3.45
CA SER A 178 -8.05 11.70 2.03
C SER A 178 -9.22 12.58 1.55
N ILE A 179 -10.44 12.34 2.05
CA ILE A 179 -11.62 13.18 1.76
C ILE A 179 -11.45 14.57 2.37
N ILE A 180 -11.03 14.67 3.63
CA ILE A 180 -10.76 15.96 4.29
C ILE A 180 -9.70 16.73 3.50
N TRP A 181 -8.59 16.07 3.14
CA TRP A 181 -7.54 16.67 2.33
C TRP A 181 -8.08 17.19 0.99
N SER A 182 -8.89 16.42 0.26
CA SER A 182 -9.38 16.86 -1.06
C SER A 182 -10.28 18.09 -0.98
N GLN A 183 -11.05 18.25 0.10
CA GLN A 183 -11.98 19.37 0.28
C GLN A 183 -11.37 20.58 1.02
N ALA A 184 -10.18 20.42 1.60
CA ALA A 184 -9.54 21.43 2.43
C ALA A 184 -8.94 22.60 1.62
N ASP A 185 -8.76 23.75 2.28
CA ASP A 185 -7.95 24.85 1.76
C ASP A 185 -6.47 24.44 1.59
N LEU A 186 -5.69 25.27 0.87
CA LEU A 186 -4.29 24.97 0.56
C LEU A 186 -3.42 24.77 1.82
N ARG A 187 -3.61 25.58 2.87
CA ARG A 187 -2.82 25.49 4.11
C ARG A 187 -3.11 24.19 4.84
N THR A 188 -4.39 23.83 4.94
CA THR A 188 -4.84 22.59 5.59
C THR A 188 -4.38 21.37 4.78
N ARG A 189 -4.48 21.40 3.44
CA ARG A 189 -3.93 20.35 2.55
C ARG A 189 -2.45 20.10 2.80
N LYS A 190 -1.63 21.16 2.77
CA LYS A 190 -0.18 21.07 3.01
C LYS A 190 0.15 20.52 4.39
N THR A 191 -0.67 20.84 5.38
CA THR A 191 -0.53 20.30 6.74
C THR A 191 -0.79 18.79 6.76
N VAL A 192 -1.88 18.33 6.14
CA VAL A 192 -2.21 16.89 6.04
C VAL A 192 -1.15 16.12 5.26
N GLU A 193 -0.67 16.66 4.12
CA GLU A 193 0.43 16.08 3.33
C GLU A 193 1.69 15.90 4.19
N LYS A 194 2.07 16.91 4.98
CA LYS A 194 3.23 16.85 5.87
C LYS A 194 3.05 15.80 6.97
N ILE A 195 1.86 15.69 7.55
CA ILE A 195 1.54 14.67 8.56
C ILE A 195 1.69 13.27 7.95
N HIS A 196 1.10 13.04 6.77
CA HIS A 196 1.21 11.77 6.05
C HIS A 196 2.67 11.42 5.74
N ALA A 197 3.42 12.35 5.13
CA ALA A 197 4.84 12.15 4.82
C ALA A 197 5.70 11.86 6.06
N THR A 198 5.40 12.51 7.19
CA THR A 198 6.09 12.25 8.46
C THR A 198 5.79 10.85 8.99
N ALA A 199 4.54 10.41 8.93
CA ALA A 199 4.14 9.07 9.34
C ALA A 199 4.77 7.98 8.46
N VAL A 200 4.83 8.21 7.14
CA VAL A 200 5.53 7.34 6.19
C VAL A 200 7.00 7.20 6.56
N LYS A 201 7.73 8.32 6.71
CA LYS A 201 9.16 8.30 7.04
C LYS A 201 9.43 7.54 8.34
N LYS A 202 8.67 7.81 9.40
CA LYS A 202 8.81 7.09 10.69
C LYS A 202 8.59 5.57 10.54
N THR A 203 7.66 5.17 9.67
CA THR A 203 7.40 3.75 9.39
C THR A 203 8.60 3.12 8.68
N LEU A 204 9.18 3.81 7.69
CA LEU A 204 10.36 3.34 6.95
C LEU A 204 11.62 3.32 7.81
N ASP A 205 11.78 4.30 8.71
CA ASP A 205 12.89 4.32 9.69
C ASP A 205 12.82 3.09 10.60
N TRP A 206 11.62 2.75 11.09
CA TRP A 206 11.42 1.52 11.86
C TRP A 206 11.66 0.26 11.03
N LEU A 207 11.21 0.24 9.76
CA LEU A 207 11.43 -0.87 8.84
C LEU A 207 12.93 -1.14 8.60
N GLU A 208 13.74 -0.09 8.46
CA GLU A 208 15.18 -0.20 8.28
C GLU A 208 15.87 -0.84 9.50
N LEU A 209 15.37 -0.62 10.72
CA LEU A 209 15.91 -1.30 11.91
C LEU A 209 15.75 -2.83 11.86
N GLN A 210 14.75 -3.32 11.12
CA GLN A 210 14.50 -4.76 10.97
C GLN A 210 15.25 -5.37 9.77
N ALA A 211 15.91 -4.54 8.97
CA ALA A 211 16.52 -4.98 7.72
C ALA A 211 17.80 -5.78 7.94
N THR A 212 17.86 -6.93 7.28
CA THR A 212 19.00 -7.84 7.31
C THR A 212 19.34 -8.34 5.91
N THR A 213 20.60 -8.72 5.73
CA THR A 213 21.08 -9.46 4.55
C THR A 213 21.68 -10.80 5.00
N ARG A 214 21.86 -11.70 4.03
CA ARG A 214 22.53 -12.99 4.25
C ARG A 214 23.89 -13.03 3.55
N ARG A 215 24.89 -13.62 4.20
CA ARG A 215 26.26 -13.76 3.70
C ARG A 215 26.80 -15.18 3.97
N GLY A 216 27.82 -15.57 3.19
CA GLY A 216 28.50 -16.86 3.31
C GLY A 216 27.81 -18.00 2.57
N LYS A 217 28.40 -19.21 2.63
CA LYS A 217 27.89 -20.40 1.93
C LYS A 217 26.44 -20.68 2.35
N GLY A 218 25.53 -20.67 1.37
CA GLY A 218 24.10 -20.87 1.60
C GLY A 218 23.43 -19.77 2.42
N GLY A 219 24.07 -18.62 2.67
CA GLY A 219 23.55 -17.52 3.48
C GLY A 219 23.54 -17.79 4.99
N ALA A 220 24.57 -18.48 5.49
CA ALA A 220 24.67 -18.93 6.88
C ALA A 220 24.75 -17.78 7.89
N LYS A 221 25.36 -16.64 7.53
CA LYS A 221 25.48 -15.47 8.40
C LYS A 221 24.38 -14.47 8.06
N ARG A 222 23.70 -13.96 9.09
CA ARG A 222 22.78 -12.82 8.99
C ARG A 222 23.44 -11.60 9.59
N GLU A 223 23.28 -10.46 8.92
CA GLU A 223 23.88 -9.19 9.31
C GLU A 223 22.85 -8.09 9.10
N SER A 224 22.86 -7.08 9.98
CA SER A 224 22.04 -5.89 9.77
C SER A 224 22.44 -5.20 8.47
N SER A 225 21.47 -4.54 7.83
CA SER A 225 21.70 -3.78 6.61
C SER A 225 20.86 -2.52 6.60
N LYS A 226 21.33 -1.49 5.91
CA LYS A 226 20.59 -0.26 5.65
C LYS A 226 19.85 -0.36 4.32
N LEU A 227 18.62 0.15 4.27
CA LEU A 227 17.73 0.03 3.12
C LEU A 227 17.95 1.16 2.12
N VAL A 228 17.69 0.87 0.86
CA VAL A 228 17.60 1.86 -0.22
C VAL A 228 16.14 1.97 -0.63
N ILE A 229 15.52 3.13 -0.43
CA ILE A 229 14.07 3.30 -0.61
C ILE A 229 13.78 4.53 -1.48
N ALA A 230 12.96 4.36 -2.52
CA ALA A 230 12.41 5.47 -3.28
C ALA A 230 10.94 5.69 -2.89
N MET A 231 10.57 6.91 -2.50
CA MET A 231 9.20 7.26 -2.07
C MET A 231 8.50 8.10 -3.14
N PHE A 232 7.32 7.67 -3.60
CA PHE A 232 6.49 8.39 -4.56
C PHE A 232 5.13 8.73 -3.94
N PRO A 233 4.92 9.99 -3.49
CA PRO A 233 3.65 10.44 -2.89
C PRO A 233 2.59 10.73 -3.96
N HIS A 234 1.44 10.09 -3.82
CA HIS A 234 0.31 10.13 -4.74
C HIS A 234 -0.98 10.56 -4.02
N SER A 235 -1.97 11.01 -4.79
CA SER A 235 -3.17 11.65 -4.23
C SER A 235 -4.52 11.14 -4.73
N THR A 236 -4.52 10.30 -5.77
CA THR A 236 -5.74 9.73 -6.36
C THR A 236 -5.66 8.22 -6.45
N SER A 237 -6.80 7.53 -6.28
CA SER A 237 -6.88 6.11 -6.60
C SER A 237 -6.71 5.89 -8.12
N ARG A 238 -6.52 4.64 -8.53
CA ARG A 238 -6.65 4.30 -9.96
C ARG A 238 -8.06 4.66 -10.44
N ALA A 239 -8.17 5.25 -11.62
CA ALA A 239 -9.46 5.44 -12.29
C ALA A 239 -10.08 4.06 -12.57
N VAL A 240 -11.40 3.96 -12.44
CA VAL A 240 -12.15 2.73 -12.71
C VAL A 240 -13.22 3.09 -13.73
N ASP A 241 -13.06 2.61 -14.97
CA ASP A 241 -13.90 2.95 -16.13
C ASP A 241 -14.16 4.47 -16.23
N ASN A 242 -15.26 4.91 -16.86
CA ASN A 242 -15.59 6.31 -17.13
C ASN A 242 -15.85 7.19 -15.86
N HIS A 243 -15.28 6.85 -14.71
CA HIS A 243 -15.37 7.61 -13.48
C HIS A 243 -14.06 8.32 -13.13
N LEU A 244 -14.20 9.56 -12.63
CA LEU A 244 -13.09 10.30 -12.07
C LEU A 244 -12.50 9.53 -10.87
N PRO A 245 -11.17 9.50 -10.73
CA PRO A 245 -10.52 8.78 -9.65
C PRO A 245 -10.82 9.43 -8.29
N ASP A 246 -10.90 8.56 -7.30
CA ASP A 246 -11.31 8.88 -5.95
C ASP A 246 -10.12 9.48 -5.16
N PRO A 247 -10.30 10.49 -4.29
CA PRO A 247 -9.19 11.00 -3.49
C PRO A 247 -8.61 9.91 -2.58
N GLN A 248 -7.30 9.71 -2.67
CA GLN A 248 -6.58 8.71 -1.88
C GLN A 248 -5.13 9.16 -1.71
N LEU A 249 -4.81 9.75 -0.56
CA LEU A 249 -3.43 10.03 -0.20
C LEU A 249 -2.70 8.74 0.12
N HIS A 250 -1.63 8.46 -0.61
CA HIS A 250 -0.79 7.30 -0.37
C HIS A 250 0.63 7.56 -0.85
N THR A 251 1.59 6.81 -0.32
CA THR A 251 2.99 6.85 -0.77
C THR A 251 3.44 5.46 -1.16
N HIS A 252 3.87 5.29 -2.42
CA HIS A 252 4.58 4.11 -2.86
C HIS A 252 6.02 4.16 -2.34
N CYS A 253 6.39 3.23 -1.46
CA CYS A 253 7.74 3.15 -0.91
C CYS A 253 8.44 1.93 -1.51
N LEU A 254 9.23 2.16 -2.56
CA LEU A 254 9.93 1.12 -3.30
C LEU A 254 11.20 0.74 -2.54
N VAL A 255 11.13 -0.37 -1.82
CA VAL A 255 12.26 -0.97 -1.12
C VAL A 255 13.02 -1.85 -2.10
N MET A 256 14.24 -1.43 -2.46
CA MET A 256 15.09 -2.19 -3.37
C MET A 256 15.49 -3.52 -2.74
N ASN A 257 15.65 -4.58 -3.55
CA ASN A 257 16.21 -5.85 -3.08
C ASN A 257 17.73 -5.76 -2.91
N LEU A 258 18.16 -4.83 -2.06
CA LEU A 258 19.52 -4.39 -1.86
C LEU A 258 19.63 -3.73 -0.47
N GLY A 259 20.55 -4.24 0.34
CA GLY A 259 20.92 -3.67 1.63
C GLY A 259 22.42 -3.42 1.70
N VAL A 260 22.80 -2.31 2.34
CA VAL A 260 24.20 -1.92 2.60
C VAL A 260 24.57 -2.33 4.01
N ARG A 261 25.64 -3.11 4.17
CA ARG A 261 26.13 -3.59 5.47
C ARG A 261 27.03 -2.56 6.15
N GLU A 262 27.36 -2.80 7.41
CA GLU A 262 28.27 -1.94 8.19
C GLU A 262 29.67 -1.85 7.58
N ASP A 263 30.17 -2.93 6.95
CA ASP A 263 31.47 -2.96 6.28
C ASP A 263 31.46 -2.30 4.89
N GLY A 264 30.35 -1.66 4.50
CA GLY A 264 30.15 -1.03 3.19
C GLY A 264 29.83 -2.03 2.07
N SER A 265 29.92 -3.33 2.31
CA SER A 265 29.54 -4.33 1.30
C SER A 265 28.01 -4.42 1.17
N THR A 266 27.54 -4.93 0.04
CA THR A 266 26.11 -4.98 -0.28
C THR A 266 25.59 -6.39 -0.51
N GLY A 267 24.28 -6.58 -0.40
CA GLY A 267 23.62 -7.85 -0.71
C GLY A 267 22.10 -7.74 -0.76
N ALA A 268 21.45 -8.80 -1.22
CA ALA A 268 19.98 -8.86 -1.23
C ALA A 268 19.43 -8.92 0.21
N ILE A 269 18.32 -8.21 0.45
CA ILE A 269 17.65 -8.17 1.75
C ILE A 269 16.81 -9.43 1.99
N GLU A 270 16.61 -9.79 3.25
CA GLU A 270 15.73 -10.89 3.65
C GLU A 270 14.30 -10.37 3.88
N ILE A 271 13.48 -10.28 2.82
CA ILE A 271 12.14 -9.69 2.88
C ILE A 271 11.23 -10.27 3.97
N ASN A 272 11.32 -11.58 4.23
CA ASN A 272 10.44 -12.22 5.22
C ASN A 272 10.58 -11.54 6.59
N ARG A 273 11.78 -11.08 6.93
CA ARG A 273 12.01 -10.40 8.20
C ARG A 273 11.37 -9.02 8.29
N LEU A 274 11.14 -8.37 7.15
CA LEU A 274 10.43 -7.09 7.07
C LEU A 274 8.90 -7.26 7.12
N LEU A 275 8.41 -8.50 7.03
CA LEU A 275 6.98 -8.84 7.02
C LEU A 275 6.53 -9.57 8.31
N GLU A 276 7.46 -9.80 9.24
CA GLU A 276 7.20 -10.37 10.56
C GLU A 276 6.81 -9.28 11.56
#